data_AF-A0A3D3F2Q0-F1
#
_entry.id   AF-A0A3D3F2Q0-F1
#
_cell.length_a   1.000
_cell.length_b   1.000
_cell.length_c   1.000
_cell.angle_alpha   90.00
_cell.angle_beta   90.00
_cell.angle_gamma   90.00
#
_symmetry.space_group_name_H-M   'P 1'
#
loop_
_entity.id
_entity.type
_entity.pdbx_description
1 polymer ?
#
loop_
_entity_poly.entity_id
_entity_poly.type
_entity_poly.pdbx_seq_one_letter_code
_entity_poly.pdbx_strand_id
1 'polypeptide(L)' 'DQNPIGKSSRSNPVTYLKVYDEIRKLYAAQPLAKQMGFKPAYFSFNVEGGRCEECKGEGTITVEMQFMA' A
#
# COMPACT_ATOMS: atom_id res chain seq x y z
N ASP A 1 -2.87 -21.76 17.05
CA ASP A 1 -2.28 -21.80 15.70
C ASP A 1 -1.71 -20.40 15.41
N GLN A 2 -0.38 -20.25 15.42
CA GLN A 2 0.32 -18.95 15.41
C GLN A 2 1.08 -18.73 14.09
N ASN A 3 0.54 -19.23 12.99
CA ASN A 3 1.18 -19.04 11.69
C ASN A 3 1.21 -17.55 11.32
N PRO A 4 2.31 -17.07 10.72
CA PRO A 4 2.44 -15.67 10.35
C PRO A 4 1.33 -15.25 9.38
N ILE A 5 0.71 -14.10 9.67
CA ILE A 5 -0.45 -13.54 8.95
C ILE A 5 -0.10 -13.22 7.48
N GLY A 6 1.16 -12.92 7.20
CA GLY A 6 1.66 -12.72 5.83
C GLY A 6 3.17 -12.94 5.75
N LYS A 7 3.65 -13.23 4.53
CA LYS A 7 5.07 -13.48 4.23
C LYS A 7 5.79 -12.26 3.64
N SER A 8 5.05 -11.18 3.38
CA SER A 8 5.57 -9.96 2.74
C SER A 8 5.33 -8.76 3.65
N SER A 9 6.26 -7.80 3.61
CA SER A 9 6.17 -6.43 4.12
C SER A 9 4.85 -5.72 3.80
N ARG A 10 4.17 -6.13 2.72
CA ARG A 10 2.88 -5.57 2.26
C ARG A 10 1.67 -6.08 3.05
N SER A 11 1.84 -7.18 3.79
CA SER A 11 0.80 -7.73 4.67
C SER A 11 0.89 -7.04 6.02
N ASN A 12 -0.16 -6.31 6.38
CA ASN A 12 -0.28 -5.64 7.67
C ASN A 12 -1.67 -5.88 8.25
N PRO A 13 -1.92 -5.60 9.53
CA PRO A 13 -3.22 -5.86 10.16
C PRO A 13 -4.39 -5.20 9.43
N VAL A 14 -4.18 -4.03 8.84
CA VAL A 14 -5.22 -3.23 8.17
C VAL A 14 -5.61 -3.85 6.83
N THR A 15 -4.65 -4.41 6.08
CA THR A 15 -4.93 -5.16 4.85
C THR A 15 -5.50 -6.54 5.14
N TYR A 16 -5.03 -7.20 6.20
CA TYR A 16 -5.53 -8.52 6.59
C TYR A 16 -7.00 -8.49 7.04
N LEU A 17 -7.37 -7.52 7.88
CA LEU A 17 -8.74 -7.32 8.35
C LEU A 17 -9.65 -6.65 7.31
N LYS A 18 -9.14 -6.32 6.12
CA LYS A 18 -9.83 -5.57 5.05
C LYS A 18 -10.36 -4.19 5.45
N VAL A 19 -9.95 -3.67 6.62
CA VAL A 19 -10.28 -2.31 7.07
C VAL A 19 -9.73 -1.26 6.09
N TYR A 20 -8.63 -1.58 5.41
CA TYR A 20 -8.01 -0.68 4.44
C TYR A 20 -8.94 -0.31 3.28
N ASP A 21 -9.87 -1.20 2.91
CA ASP A 21 -10.81 -0.94 1.82
C ASP A 21 -11.76 0.21 2.17
N GLU A 22 -12.24 0.24 3.40
CA GLU A 22 -13.12 1.30 3.89
C GLU A 22 -12.38 2.63 4.06
N ILE A 23 -11.13 2.59 4.53
CA ILE A 23 -10.26 3.78 4.58
C ILE A 23 -10.09 4.36 3.18
N ARG A 24 -9.74 3.54 2.18
CA ARG A 24 -9.55 4.01 0.80
C ARG A 24 -10.84 4.57 0.19
N LYS A 25 -12.00 3.98 0.49
CA LYS A 25 -13.31 4.53 0.10
C LYS A 25 -13.57 5.89 0.73
N LEU A 26 -13.28 6.05 2.03
CA LEU A 26 -13.45 7.30 2.76
C LEU A 26 -12.59 8.42 2.15
N TYR A 27 -11.34 8.13 1.80
CA TYR A 27 -10.44 9.10 1.16
C TYR A 27 -10.87 9.45 -0.27
N ALA A 28 -11.35 8.48 -1.05
CA ALA A 28 -11.92 8.73 -2.37
C ALA A 28 -13.21 9.56 -2.33
N ALA A 29 -13.93 9.58 -1.19
CA ALA A 29 -15.13 10.38 -1.02
C ALA A 29 -14.86 11.87 -0.73
N GLN A 30 -13.62 12.26 -0.43
CA GLN A 30 -13.26 13.65 -0.10
C GLN A 30 -13.45 14.60 -1.29
N PRO A 31 -13.79 15.88 -1.06
CA PRO A 31 -14.05 16.84 -2.13
C PRO A 31 -12.88 16.96 -3.13
N LEU A 32 -11.66 17.07 -2.61
CA LEU A 32 -10.45 17.18 -3.44
C LEU A 32 -10.21 15.91 -4.27
N ALA A 33 -10.39 14.74 -3.66
CA ALA A 33 -10.25 13.46 -4.37
C ALA A 33 -11.25 13.34 -5.53
N LYS A 34 -12.49 13.79 -5.32
CA LYS A 34 -13.52 13.82 -6.37
C LYS A 34 -13.17 14.80 -7.49
N GLN A 35 -12.69 16.00 -7.15
CA GLN A 35 -12.25 17.00 -8.13
C GLN A 35 -11.10 16.49 -9.00
N MET A 36 -10.17 15.73 -8.41
CA MET A 36 -9.03 15.16 -9.11
C MET A 36 -9.33 13.81 -9.81
N GLY A 37 -10.55 13.28 -9.66
CA GLY A 37 -10.94 11.99 -10.25
C GLY A 37 -10.29 10.77 -9.60
N PHE A 38 -9.82 10.89 -8.35
CA PHE A 38 -9.15 9.81 -7.64
C PHE A 38 -10.12 8.73 -7.17
N LYS A 39 -9.87 7.50 -7.63
CA LYS A 39 -10.60 6.30 -7.23
C LYS A 39 -9.98 5.69 -5.96
N PRO A 40 -10.68 4.80 -5.21
CA PRO A 40 -10.10 4.10 -4.06
C PRO A 40 -8.79 3.35 -4.35
N ALA A 41 -8.55 2.96 -5.62
CA ALA A 41 -7.29 2.36 -6.05
C ALA A 41 -6.09 3.31 -5.93
N TYR A 42 -6.31 4.62 -6.12
CA TYR A 42 -5.26 5.64 -6.00
C TYR A 42 -4.65 5.66 -4.60
N PHE A 43 -5.47 5.47 -3.56
CA PHE A 43 -5.01 5.46 -2.17
C PHE A 43 -4.43 4.12 -1.73
N SER A 44 -4.13 3.20 -2.64
CA SER A 44 -3.56 1.90 -2.34
C SER A 44 -2.06 1.91 -2.54
N PHE A 45 -1.29 1.49 -1.53
CA PHE A 45 0.15 1.27 -1.70
C PHE A 45 0.45 0.02 -2.57
N ASN A 46 -0.52 -0.87 -2.79
CA ASN A 46 -0.29 -2.10 -3.56
C ASN A 46 -0.41 -1.93 -5.07
N VAL A 47 -0.99 -0.83 -5.55
CA VAL A 47 -1.30 -0.61 -6.98
C VAL A 47 -0.62 0.65 -7.47
N GLU A 48 -0.23 0.66 -8.74
CA GLU A 48 0.39 1.82 -9.40
C GLU A 48 -0.59 3.00 -9.50
N GLY A 49 -0.03 4.20 -9.53
CA GLY A 49 -0.76 5.44 -9.78
C GLY A 49 -0.76 6.42 -8.60
N GLY A 50 -0.99 5.95 -7.37
CA GLY A 50 -0.96 6.81 -6.17
C GLY A 50 -0.03 6.34 -5.05
N ARG A 51 0.66 5.22 -5.25
CA ARG A 51 1.77 4.80 -4.38
C ARG A 51 3.06 5.55 -4.76
N CYS A 52 4.02 5.55 -3.86
CA CYS A 52 5.38 5.97 -4.21
C CYS A 52 6.00 4.93 -5.15
N GLU A 53 6.45 5.36 -6.34
CA GLU A 53 7.04 4.47 -7.35
C GLU A 53 8.46 4.03 -6.99
N GLU A 54 9.21 4.86 -6.28
CA GLU A 54 10.58 4.54 -5.85
C GLU A 54 10.61 3.30 -4.93
N CYS A 55 9.78 3.29 -3.88
CA CYS A 55 9.67 2.15 -2.98
C CYS A 55 8.56 1.18 -3.38
N LYS A 56 7.85 1.41 -4.50
CA LYS A 56 6.71 0.60 -4.96
C LYS A 56 5.65 0.32 -3.88
N GLY A 57 5.44 1.28 -2.99
CA GLY A 57 4.52 1.19 -1.85
C GLY A 57 5.00 0.37 -0.66
N GLU A 58 6.25 -0.07 -0.64
CA GLU A 58 6.85 -0.84 0.46
C GLU A 58 7.20 0.04 1.68
N GLY A 59 7.37 1.35 1.46
CA GLY A 59 7.75 2.32 2.51
C GLY A 59 9.24 2.35 2.84
N THR A 60 10.01 1.36 2.40
CA THR A 60 11.46 1.25 2.54
C THR A 60 12.08 0.72 1.25
N ILE A 61 13.33 1.10 0.96
CA ILE A 61 14.09 0.54 -0.16
C ILE A 61 15.09 -0.46 0.44
N THR A 62 14.96 -1.73 0.05
CA THR A 62 15.96 -2.75 0.43
C THR A 62 17.06 -2.70 -0.61
N VAL A 63 18.25 -2.27 -0.20
CA VAL A 63 19.44 -2.33 -1.04
C VAL A 63 20.10 -3.68 -0.81
N GLU A 64 20.08 -4.55 -1.81
CA GLU A 64 20.80 -5.81 -1.74
C GLU A 64 22.31 -5.51 -1.70
N MET A 65 22.96 -5.94 -0.62
CA MET A 65 24.42 -5.87 -0.54
C MET A 65 24.99 -6.97 -1.43
N GLN A 66 25.49 -6.59 -2.61
CA GLN A 66 26.41 -7.45 -3.36
C GLN A 66 27.76 -7.46 -2.62
N PHE A 67 28.07 -8.59 -1.97
CA PHE A 67 29.44 -8.89 -1.62
C PHE A 67 30.20 -9.14 -2.93
N MET A 68 31.07 -8.21 -3.34
CA MET A 68 31.99 -8.44 -4.44
C MET A 68 32.98 -9.52 -4.00
N ALA A 69 32.91 -10.70 -4.62
CA ALA A 69 33.89 -11.77 -4.50
C ALA A 69 34.96 -11.63 -5.58
#